data_AF-A0A9P3FDF1-F1
#
_entry.id   AF-A0A9P3FDF1-F1
#
_cell.length_a   1.000
_cell.length_b   1.000
_cell.length_c   1.000
_cell.angle_alpha   90.00
_cell.angle_beta   90.00
_cell.angle_gamma   90.00
#
_symmetry.space_group_name_H-M   'P 1'
#
loop_
_entity.id
_entity.type
_entity.pdbx_description
1 polymer ?
#
loop_
_entity_poly.entity_id
_entity_poly.type
_entity_poly.pdbx_seq_one_letter_code
_entity_poly.pdbx_strand_id
1 'polypeptide(L)'
;MDYPDALIPEASEIYEYFGRRVIEHITNSGRNLAIKLMLPPDGNDYDDNRSEAAMMHYAATHGVQAPKVLGVYDIVTTCPDKPIAVAMVSERVPGTRLSDLWESLDKPTQQDIKVQFRQQLACMRACTSETIGRLPCTPTYNIYNRLATTHFGPFRDEQTFDDWCLARIPVGLWGLQRKQWARWLQKERLGSQNSNKFVLTHCDLTPRNIIVKDGKITGIVDWERSGFFPAYAEYAFAMKFGHNIEKYFRPVLEEVLEPCDKKRLQFTKPVEDRGW
;
A
#
# COMPACT_ATOMS: atom_id res chain seq x y z
N MET A 1 -18.86 5.36 15.85
CA MET A 1 -19.62 6.62 15.93
C MET A 1 -19.55 7.23 14.54
N ASP A 2 -20.69 7.39 13.87
CA ASP A 2 -20.75 8.14 12.62
C ASP A 2 -20.73 9.64 12.93
N TYR A 3 -20.05 10.41 12.08
CA TYR A 3 -19.87 11.86 12.21
C TYR A 3 -20.65 12.62 11.12
N PRO A 4 -21.99 12.60 11.12
CA PRO A 4 -22.80 13.31 10.13
C PRO A 4 -22.62 14.84 10.21
N ASP A 5 -22.26 15.38 11.39
CA ASP A 5 -22.20 16.84 11.61
C ASP A 5 -20.88 17.50 11.17
N ALA A 6 -19.89 16.73 10.71
CA ALA A 6 -18.65 17.26 10.13
C ALA A 6 -18.82 17.72 8.66
N LEU A 7 -20.03 17.58 8.10
CA LEU A 7 -20.35 17.98 6.74
C LEU A 7 -20.47 19.51 6.63
N ILE A 8 -19.58 20.10 5.82
CA ILE A 8 -19.97 21.29 5.06
C ILE A 8 -21.02 20.79 4.05
N PRO A 9 -22.25 21.34 4.00
CA PRO A 9 -23.32 20.87 3.10
C PRO A 9 -22.95 20.83 1.61
N GLU A 10 -21.84 21.48 1.24
CA GLU A 10 -21.33 21.66 -0.12
C GLU A 10 -20.07 20.82 -0.42
N ALA A 11 -19.55 20.05 0.56
CA ALA A 11 -18.37 19.22 0.34
C ALA A 11 -18.74 17.92 -0.40
N SER A 12 -18.21 17.76 -1.61
CA SER A 12 -18.35 16.52 -2.38
C SER A 12 -17.58 15.40 -1.69
N GLU A 13 -18.29 14.47 -1.05
CA GLU A 13 -17.68 13.21 -0.61
C GLU A 13 -17.23 12.41 -1.83
N ILE A 14 -15.95 12.03 -1.85
CA ILE A 14 -15.35 11.30 -2.97
C ILE A 14 -15.12 9.83 -2.64
N TYR A 15 -15.14 9.44 -1.36
CA TYR A 15 -15.03 8.06 -0.90
C TYR A 15 -15.49 7.89 0.56
N GLU A 16 -16.20 6.79 0.85
CA GLU A 16 -16.53 6.33 2.20
C GLU A 16 -16.34 4.82 2.29
N TYR A 17 -15.64 4.36 3.33
CA TYR A 17 -15.46 2.94 3.62
C TYR A 17 -15.16 2.73 5.10
N PHE A 18 -16.03 2.00 5.81
CA PHE A 18 -15.88 1.64 7.22
C PHE A 18 -15.57 2.85 8.12
N GLY A 19 -16.27 3.97 7.91
CA GLY A 19 -16.11 5.19 8.71
C GLY A 19 -14.87 6.04 8.38
N ARG A 20 -14.03 5.60 7.44
CA ARG A 20 -13.02 6.46 6.80
C ARG A 20 -13.67 7.18 5.63
N ARG A 21 -13.51 8.50 5.60
CA ARG A 21 -14.15 9.35 4.60
C ARG A 21 -13.10 10.19 3.92
N VAL A 22 -13.20 10.36 2.61
CA VAL A 22 -12.40 11.33 1.87
C VAL A 22 -13.35 12.36 1.28
N ILE A 23 -13.12 13.61 1.62
CA ILE A 23 -13.88 14.75 1.12
C ILE A 23 -13.00 15.60 0.20
N GLU A 24 -13.61 16.13 -0.85
CA GLU A 24 -13.00 17.11 -1.71
C GLU A 24 -13.25 18.51 -1.16
N HIS A 25 -12.22 19.36 -1.14
CA HIS A 25 -12.33 20.74 -0.69
C HIS A 25 -11.59 21.68 -1.64
N ILE A 26 -12.29 22.69 -2.14
CA ILE A 26 -11.70 23.77 -2.93
C ILE A 26 -11.46 24.96 -2.00
N THR A 27 -10.20 25.35 -1.84
CA THR A 27 -9.84 26.50 -1.01
C THR A 27 -10.30 27.82 -1.65
N ASN A 28 -10.36 28.89 -0.86
CA ASN A 28 -10.62 30.24 -1.37
C ASN A 28 -9.62 30.69 -2.47
N SER A 29 -8.42 30.11 -2.50
CA SER A 29 -7.41 30.35 -3.54
C SER A 29 -7.58 29.46 -4.77
N GLY A 30 -8.66 28.69 -4.87
CA GLY A 30 -8.95 27.77 -5.98
C GLY A 30 -8.14 26.47 -5.98
N ARG A 31 -7.43 26.13 -4.89
CA ARG A 31 -6.69 24.86 -4.80
C ARG A 31 -7.65 23.73 -4.46
N ASN A 32 -7.57 22.63 -5.20
CA ASN A 32 -8.36 21.45 -4.94
C ASN A 32 -7.58 20.47 -4.03
N LEU A 33 -8.20 20.11 -2.90
CA LEU A 33 -7.62 19.29 -1.84
C LEU A 33 -8.47 18.04 -1.61
N ALA A 34 -7.81 16.95 -1.21
CA ALA A 34 -8.45 15.78 -0.66
C ALA A 34 -8.18 15.75 0.85
N ILE A 35 -9.23 15.58 1.66
CA ILE A 35 -9.12 15.47 3.11
C ILE A 35 -9.63 14.08 3.52
N LYS A 36 -8.72 13.22 3.97
CA LYS A 36 -9.05 11.89 4.51
C LYS A 36 -9.27 12.01 6.02
N LEU A 37 -10.49 11.77 6.46
CA LEU A 37 -10.90 11.67 7.86
C LEU A 37 -10.76 10.22 8.32
N MET A 38 -10.04 10.03 9.41
CA MET A 38 -9.67 8.73 9.98
C MET A 38 -9.95 8.73 11.47
N LEU A 39 -10.14 7.54 12.03
CA LEU A 39 -10.22 7.38 13.48
C LEU A 39 -8.86 7.65 14.12
N PRO A 40 -8.81 8.27 15.31
CA PRO A 40 -7.57 8.41 16.05
C PRO A 40 -7.02 7.03 16.46
N PRO A 41 -5.70 6.88 16.62
CA PRO A 41 -5.12 5.63 17.11
C PRO A 41 -5.64 5.32 18.51
N ASP A 42 -5.85 4.03 18.79
CA ASP A 42 -6.31 3.56 20.09
C ASP A 42 -5.15 3.59 21.12
N GLY A 43 -5.06 4.68 21.90
CA GLY A 43 -4.10 4.79 23.01
C GLY A 43 -2.65 5.00 22.54
N ASN A 44 -1.73 4.13 22.97
CA ASN A 44 -0.30 4.16 22.59
C ASN A 44 -0.01 3.32 21.34
N ASP A 45 -1.04 2.93 20.59
CA ASP A 45 -0.87 2.18 19.36
C ASP A 45 -0.10 2.96 18.30
N TYR A 46 0.51 2.20 17.39
CA TYR A 46 1.25 2.73 16.25
C TYR A 46 0.36 3.66 15.40
N ASP A 47 0.84 4.86 15.10
CA ASP A 47 0.07 5.87 14.37
C ASP A 47 0.06 5.59 12.86
N ASP A 48 -0.87 4.71 12.45
CA ASP A 48 -1.10 4.34 11.06
C ASP A 48 -1.42 5.54 10.17
N ASN A 49 -2.15 6.52 10.70
CA ASN A 49 -2.61 7.68 9.95
C ASN A 49 -1.43 8.55 9.49
N ARG A 50 -0.52 8.87 10.43
CA ARG A 50 0.70 9.64 10.11
C ARG A 50 1.68 8.82 9.29
N SER A 51 1.73 7.51 9.49
CA SER A 51 2.58 6.60 8.71
C SER A 51 2.13 6.50 7.25
N GLU A 52 0.81 6.40 6.99
CA GLU A 52 0.22 6.50 5.64
C GLU A 52 0.62 7.81 4.97
N ALA A 53 0.40 8.92 5.67
CA ALA A 53 0.72 10.24 5.17
C ALA A 53 2.20 10.39 4.79
N ALA A 54 3.11 9.91 5.66
CA ALA A 54 4.54 9.95 5.42
C ALA A 54 4.94 9.16 4.17
N MET A 55 4.40 7.95 3.99
CA MET A 55 4.71 7.14 2.81
C MET A 55 4.16 7.74 1.52
N MET A 56 2.92 8.25 1.54
CA MET A 56 2.31 8.90 0.37
C MET A 56 3.07 10.15 -0.04
N HIS A 57 3.43 11.00 0.93
CA HIS A 57 4.25 12.19 0.69
C HIS A 57 5.63 11.82 0.14
N TYR A 58 6.27 10.81 0.74
CA TYR A 58 7.57 10.33 0.28
C TYR A 58 7.51 9.86 -1.17
N ALA A 59 6.52 9.05 -1.55
CA ALA A 59 6.34 8.62 -2.94
C ALA A 59 6.21 9.83 -3.89
N ALA A 60 5.36 10.80 -3.51
CA ALA A 60 5.11 12.01 -4.31
C ALA A 60 6.36 12.88 -4.50
N THR A 61 7.23 12.97 -3.50
CA THR A 61 8.47 13.76 -3.58
C THR A 61 9.64 13.00 -4.22
N HIS A 62 9.49 11.70 -4.48
CA HIS A 62 10.53 10.85 -5.08
C HIS A 62 10.14 10.34 -6.47
N GLY A 63 9.31 11.09 -7.19
CA GLY A 63 9.04 10.90 -8.61
C GLY A 63 7.88 9.96 -8.94
N VAL A 64 7.26 9.35 -7.94
CA VAL A 64 5.99 8.63 -8.14
C VAL A 64 4.86 9.65 -8.22
N GLN A 65 3.94 9.48 -9.15
CA GLN A 65 2.69 10.23 -9.19
C GLN A 65 1.82 9.78 -8.02
N ALA A 66 2.00 10.42 -6.87
CA ALA A 66 1.17 10.26 -5.68
C ALA A 66 0.75 11.65 -5.17
N PRO A 67 -0.34 11.76 -4.41
CA PRO A 67 -0.73 13.03 -3.80
C PRO A 67 0.34 13.54 -2.83
N LYS A 68 0.75 14.81 -2.96
CA LYS A 68 1.57 15.43 -1.91
C LYS A 68 0.70 15.69 -0.68
N VAL A 69 1.10 15.14 0.47
CA VAL A 69 0.49 15.49 1.75
C VAL A 69 0.93 16.88 2.17
N LEU A 70 -0.03 17.69 2.58
CA LEU A 70 0.15 19.06 3.07
C LEU A 70 0.15 19.13 4.60
N GLY A 71 -0.48 18.16 5.28
CA GLY A 71 -0.42 18.03 6.72
C GLY A 71 -1.33 16.93 7.26
N VAL A 72 -1.08 16.55 8.51
CA VAL A 72 -1.94 15.63 9.28
C VAL A 72 -2.29 16.32 10.59
N TYR A 73 -3.59 16.38 10.90
CA TYR A 73 -4.11 17.18 12.01
C TYR A 73 -5.02 16.33 12.88
N ASP A 74 -4.85 16.44 14.21
CA ASP A 74 -5.80 15.89 15.15
C ASP A 74 -7.01 16.82 15.23
N ILE A 75 -8.21 16.27 15.05
CA ILE A 75 -9.47 16.97 15.28
C ILE A 75 -9.84 16.74 16.73
N VAL A 76 -9.75 17.81 17.53
CA VAL A 76 -10.08 17.80 18.96
C VAL A 76 -11.37 18.58 19.20
N THR A 77 -12.12 18.18 20.23
CA THR A 77 -13.28 18.95 20.71
C THR A 77 -12.96 19.50 22.10
N THR A 78 -13.76 20.45 22.58
CA THR A 78 -13.60 21.01 23.93
C THR A 78 -13.87 19.99 25.04
N CYS A 79 -14.55 18.88 24.74
CA CYS A 79 -14.72 17.73 25.62
C CYS A 79 -15.09 16.52 24.74
N PRO A 80 -14.29 15.43 24.70
CA PRO A 80 -13.12 15.10 25.53
C PRO A 80 -11.77 15.71 25.09
N ASP A 81 -10.78 15.76 26.00
CA ASP A 81 -9.37 16.16 25.77
C ASP A 81 -8.56 15.18 24.89
N LYS A 82 -9.24 14.42 24.02
CA LYS A 82 -8.62 13.46 23.11
C LYS A 82 -9.08 13.76 21.68
N PRO A 83 -8.22 13.50 20.67
CA PRO A 83 -8.64 13.57 19.28
C PRO A 83 -9.88 12.69 19.07
N ILE A 84 -10.89 13.22 18.39
CA ILE A 84 -12.08 12.47 17.96
C ILE A 84 -11.91 11.93 16.53
N ALA A 85 -11.00 12.53 15.75
CA ALA A 85 -10.65 12.13 14.41
C ALA A 85 -9.24 12.64 14.06
N VAL A 86 -8.67 12.11 12.99
CA VAL A 86 -7.43 12.60 12.36
C VAL A 86 -7.74 12.96 10.92
N ALA A 87 -7.33 14.14 10.49
CA ALA A 87 -7.45 14.61 9.12
C ALA A 87 -6.10 14.63 8.43
N MET A 88 -5.93 13.81 7.39
CA MET A 88 -4.83 13.95 6.44
C MET A 88 -5.28 14.83 5.27
N VAL A 89 -4.59 15.94 5.05
CA VAL A 89 -4.84 16.88 3.96
C VAL A 89 -3.79 16.68 2.87
N SER A 90 -4.21 16.43 1.64
CA SER A 90 -3.32 16.28 0.48
C SER A 90 -3.82 17.04 -0.74
N GLU A 91 -2.98 17.13 -1.77
CA GLU A 91 -3.43 17.52 -3.11
C GLU A 91 -4.52 16.57 -3.62
N ARG A 92 -5.55 17.11 -4.29
CA ARG A 92 -6.54 16.29 -4.99
C ARG A 92 -6.00 15.88 -6.35
N VAL A 93 -5.85 14.58 -6.56
CA VAL A 93 -5.43 14.04 -7.86
C VAL A 93 -6.58 14.17 -8.86
N PRO A 94 -6.42 14.83 -10.02
CA PRO A 94 -7.50 15.00 -10.98
C PRO A 94 -7.77 13.72 -11.77
N GLY A 95 -9.03 13.38 -12.02
CA GLY A 95 -9.44 12.23 -12.84
C GLY A 95 -10.40 11.30 -12.14
N THR A 96 -10.54 10.10 -12.70
CA THR A 96 -11.45 9.03 -12.27
C THR A 96 -10.64 7.77 -11.96
N ARG A 97 -11.16 6.89 -11.09
CA ARG A 97 -10.50 5.61 -10.78
C ARG A 97 -10.41 4.76 -12.04
N LEU A 98 -9.30 4.05 -12.19
CA LEU A 98 -9.11 3.12 -13.30
C LEU A 98 -10.15 2.00 -13.27
N SER A 99 -10.60 1.59 -12.08
CA SER A 99 -11.67 0.60 -11.90
C SER A 99 -12.96 0.98 -12.62
N ASP A 100 -13.28 2.27 -12.67
CA ASP A 100 -14.53 2.79 -13.19
C ASP A 100 -14.46 3.01 -14.71
N LEU A 101 -13.25 3.05 -15.26
CA LEU A 101 -13.00 3.32 -16.68
C LEU A 101 -12.51 2.11 -17.46
N TRP A 102 -11.80 1.17 -16.84
CA TRP A 102 -10.96 0.17 -17.52
C TRP A 102 -11.67 -0.57 -18.66
N GLU A 103 -12.88 -1.07 -18.43
CA GLU A 103 -13.66 -1.83 -19.42
C GLU A 103 -14.15 -0.96 -20.59
N SER A 104 -14.31 0.35 -20.38
CA SER A 104 -14.75 1.29 -21.40
C SER A 104 -13.62 1.83 -22.27
N LEU A 105 -12.37 1.70 -21.82
CA LEU A 105 -11.19 2.17 -22.55
C LEU A 105 -10.90 1.30 -23.77
N ASP A 106 -10.49 1.94 -24.86
CA ASP A 106 -10.00 1.22 -26.03
C ASP A 106 -8.65 0.53 -25.75
N LYS A 107 -8.31 -0.48 -26.56
CA LYS A 107 -7.08 -1.27 -26.39
C LYS A 107 -5.81 -0.41 -26.48
N PRO A 108 -5.68 0.55 -27.41
CA PRO A 108 -4.53 1.45 -27.43
C PRO A 108 -4.35 2.24 -26.12
N THR A 109 -5.42 2.79 -25.54
CA THR A 109 -5.37 3.55 -24.29
C THR A 109 -5.04 2.64 -23.11
N GLN A 110 -5.62 1.44 -23.03
CA GLN A 110 -5.23 0.45 -22.03
C GLN A 110 -3.73 0.12 -22.12
N GLN A 111 -3.18 0.01 -23.33
CA GLN A 111 -1.76 -0.28 -23.52
C GLN A 111 -0.87 0.91 -23.09
N ASP A 112 -1.26 2.14 -23.41
CA ASP A 112 -0.56 3.34 -22.96
C ASP A 112 -0.56 3.46 -21.43
N ILE A 113 -1.70 3.15 -20.78
CA ILE A 113 -1.79 3.11 -19.31
C ILE A 113 -0.84 2.06 -18.73
N LYS A 114 -0.72 0.88 -19.32
CA LYS A 114 0.25 -0.14 -18.86
C LYS A 114 1.69 0.35 -18.98
N VAL A 115 2.03 1.12 -20.02
CA VAL A 115 3.37 1.73 -20.17
C VAL A 115 3.61 2.74 -19.05
N GLN A 116 2.65 3.64 -18.81
CA GLN A 116 2.73 4.61 -17.71
C GLN A 116 2.83 3.93 -16.35
N PHE A 117 2.10 2.83 -16.14
CA PHE A 117 2.17 2.07 -14.90
C PHE A 117 3.58 1.49 -14.68
N ARG A 118 4.21 0.93 -15.72
CA ARG A 118 5.61 0.48 -15.63
C ARG A 118 6.58 1.62 -15.28
N GLN A 119 6.32 2.84 -15.77
CA GLN A 119 7.13 4.02 -15.40
C GLN A 119 6.96 4.35 -13.91
N GLN A 120 5.74 4.34 -13.37
CA GLN A 120 5.50 4.56 -11.95
C GLN A 120 6.16 3.48 -11.08
N LEU A 121 6.07 2.22 -11.49
CA LEU A 121 6.75 1.10 -10.82
C LEU A 121 8.28 1.26 -10.83
N ALA A 122 8.85 1.80 -11.90
CA ALA A 122 10.27 2.09 -11.98
C ALA A 122 10.67 3.21 -11.00
N CYS A 123 9.86 4.27 -10.89
CA CYS A 123 10.06 5.34 -9.89
C CYS A 123 9.99 4.79 -8.46
N MET A 124 9.02 3.93 -8.16
CA MET A 124 8.93 3.23 -6.88
C MET A 124 10.18 2.40 -6.61
N ARG A 125 10.65 1.61 -7.58
CA ARG A 125 11.85 0.78 -7.44
C ARG A 125 13.14 1.58 -7.25
N ALA A 126 13.20 2.81 -7.75
CA ALA A 126 14.33 3.70 -7.53
C ALA A 126 14.41 4.22 -6.08
N CYS A 127 13.27 4.24 -5.37
CA CYS A 127 13.22 4.55 -3.95
C CYS A 127 13.71 3.34 -3.14
N THR A 128 14.80 3.51 -2.39
CA THR A 128 15.42 2.40 -1.64
C THR A 128 15.56 2.68 -0.15
N SER A 129 15.58 1.62 0.64
CA SER A 129 15.81 1.63 2.10
C SER A 129 16.71 0.47 2.50
N GLU A 130 17.43 0.64 3.60
CA GLU A 130 18.27 -0.40 4.24
C GLU A 130 17.45 -1.34 5.12
N THR A 131 16.21 -1.00 5.45
CA THR A 131 15.33 -1.79 6.32
C THR A 131 13.99 -2.09 5.64
N ILE A 132 13.39 -3.23 5.99
CA ILE A 132 12.01 -3.58 5.60
C ILE A 132 11.05 -2.93 6.58
N GLY A 133 10.04 -2.23 6.08
CA GLY A 133 9.08 -1.48 6.90
C GLY A 133 8.73 -0.13 6.29
N ARG A 134 8.32 0.82 7.13
CA ARG A 134 7.95 2.19 6.72
C ARG A 134 8.96 3.20 7.23
N LEU A 135 8.70 4.49 6.98
CA LEU A 135 9.58 5.59 7.35
C LEU A 135 9.25 6.16 8.75
N PRO A 136 10.27 6.55 9.54
CA PRO A 136 11.66 6.09 9.50
C PRO A 136 11.81 4.81 10.33
N CYS A 137 11.97 3.66 9.66
CA CYS A 137 12.13 2.33 10.28
C CYS A 137 10.99 1.99 11.25
N THR A 138 9.77 1.95 10.73
CA THR A 138 8.57 1.65 11.51
C THR A 138 7.84 0.42 10.97
N PRO A 139 6.98 -0.24 11.77
CA PRO A 139 6.20 -1.37 11.29
C PRO A 139 5.30 -1.01 10.10
N THR A 140 4.93 -2.00 9.32
CA THR A 140 3.93 -1.84 8.25
C THR A 140 2.72 -2.75 8.49
N TYR A 141 1.62 -2.46 7.80
CA TYR A 141 0.41 -3.26 7.86
C TYR A 141 0.74 -4.70 7.50
N ASN A 142 0.32 -5.67 8.29
CA ASN A 142 0.60 -7.08 8.06
C ASN A 142 -0.22 -7.63 6.88
N ILE A 143 0.36 -7.55 5.68
CA ILE A 143 -0.23 -8.02 4.42
C ILE A 143 -0.48 -9.54 4.44
N TYR A 144 0.21 -10.29 5.31
CA TYR A 144 0.01 -11.73 5.47
C TYR A 144 -1.21 -12.09 6.30
N ASN A 145 -1.83 -11.14 7.02
CA ASN A 145 -3.06 -11.39 7.75
C ASN A 145 -4.27 -11.00 6.91
N ARG A 146 -5.13 -11.97 6.58
CA ARG A 146 -6.31 -11.73 5.75
C ARG A 146 -7.41 -10.94 6.48
N LEU A 147 -7.67 -11.29 7.73
CA LEU A 147 -8.80 -10.75 8.50
C LEU A 147 -8.38 -9.78 9.59
N ALA A 148 -7.28 -10.05 10.28
CA ALA A 148 -6.82 -9.23 11.40
C ALA A 148 -5.97 -8.05 10.92
N THR A 149 -6.34 -6.84 11.36
CA THR A 149 -5.49 -5.65 11.23
C THR A 149 -4.40 -5.70 12.29
N THR A 150 -3.18 -6.01 11.87
CA THR A 150 -2.00 -6.11 12.74
C THR A 150 -0.79 -5.52 12.01
N HIS A 151 0.29 -5.32 12.74
CA HIS A 151 1.55 -4.79 12.21
C HIS A 151 2.68 -5.81 12.28
N PHE A 152 3.68 -5.66 11.42
CA PHE A 152 4.90 -6.47 11.44
C PHE A 152 6.11 -5.64 11.03
N GLY A 153 7.29 -6.14 11.41
CA GLY A 153 8.53 -5.40 11.28
C GLY A 153 8.61 -4.22 12.27
N PRO A 154 9.49 -3.24 12.00
CA PRO A 154 10.43 -3.23 10.88
C PRO A 154 11.45 -4.39 10.99
N PHE A 155 12.05 -4.79 9.87
CA PHE A 155 13.13 -5.76 9.85
C PHE A 155 14.41 -5.10 9.34
N ARG A 156 15.52 -5.40 10.01
CA ARG A 156 16.83 -4.83 9.67
C ARG A 156 17.40 -5.38 8.36
N ASP A 157 17.00 -6.58 7.97
CA ASP A 157 17.55 -7.32 6.84
C ASP A 157 16.52 -8.36 6.34
N GLU A 158 16.78 -8.94 5.18
CA GLU A 158 15.88 -9.95 4.61
C GLU A 158 15.90 -11.26 5.41
N GLN A 159 17.01 -11.56 6.11
CA GLN A 159 17.10 -12.75 6.94
C GLN A 159 16.10 -12.72 8.11
N THR A 160 16.02 -11.61 8.84
CA THR A 160 15.08 -11.44 9.94
C THR A 160 13.63 -11.44 9.47
N PHE A 161 13.36 -10.92 8.27
CA PHE A 161 12.04 -11.04 7.64
C PHE A 161 11.71 -12.48 7.22
N ASP A 162 12.66 -13.22 6.65
CA ASP A 162 12.51 -14.62 6.28
C ASP A 162 12.28 -15.51 7.51
N ASP A 163 13.01 -15.26 8.61
CA ASP A 163 12.84 -15.98 9.88
C ASP A 163 11.43 -15.74 10.45
N TRP A 164 10.92 -14.50 10.38
CA TRP A 164 9.54 -14.17 10.75
C TRP A 164 8.52 -14.89 9.85
N CYS A 165 8.74 -14.93 8.54
CA CYS A 165 7.88 -15.67 7.61
C CYS A 165 7.87 -17.19 7.92
N LEU A 166 9.05 -17.78 8.18
CA LEU A 166 9.21 -19.19 8.53
C LEU A 166 8.50 -19.56 9.84
N ALA A 167 8.48 -18.66 10.81
CA ALA A 167 7.78 -18.86 12.08
C ALA A 167 6.27 -19.05 11.90
N ARG A 168 5.69 -18.47 10.84
CA ARG A 168 4.27 -18.54 10.50
C ARG A 168 3.87 -19.79 9.70
N ILE A 169 4.81 -20.44 9.02
CA ILE A 169 4.53 -21.68 8.28
C ILE A 169 4.35 -22.82 9.28
N PRO A 170 3.30 -23.66 9.25
CA PRO A 170 3.18 -24.80 10.18
C PRO A 170 4.43 -25.71 10.19
N VAL A 171 4.84 -26.21 11.36
CA VAL A 171 6.06 -27.04 11.50
C VAL A 171 5.97 -28.34 10.67
N GLY A 172 4.76 -28.82 10.39
CA GLY A 172 4.52 -30.04 9.62
C GLY A 172 5.13 -31.28 10.29
N LEU A 173 5.24 -32.39 9.53
CA LEU A 173 5.94 -33.59 9.99
C LEU A 173 7.43 -33.29 10.18
N TRP A 174 7.87 -33.32 11.46
CA TRP A 174 9.28 -33.23 11.89
C TRP A 174 10.04 -31.95 11.54
N GLY A 175 9.38 -30.86 11.13
CA GLY A 175 10.06 -29.59 10.79
C GLY A 175 10.86 -29.63 9.48
N LEU A 176 10.75 -30.71 8.69
CA LEU A 176 11.50 -30.89 7.45
C LEU A 176 11.15 -29.81 6.43
N GLN A 177 9.87 -29.44 6.33
CA GLN A 177 9.41 -28.42 5.39
C GLN A 177 10.01 -27.05 5.70
N ARG A 178 9.97 -26.60 6.96
CA ARG A 178 10.61 -25.34 7.39
C ARG A 178 12.11 -25.35 7.10
N LYS A 179 12.82 -26.46 7.36
CA LYS A 179 14.26 -26.59 7.04
C LYS A 179 14.55 -26.49 5.54
N GLN A 180 13.71 -27.07 4.69
CA GLN A 180 13.86 -26.96 3.24
C GLN A 180 13.64 -25.53 2.76
N TRP A 181 12.63 -24.84 3.30
CA TRP A 181 12.41 -23.42 3.01
C TRP A 181 13.56 -22.54 3.47
N ALA A 182 14.04 -22.71 4.70
CA ALA A 182 15.17 -21.95 5.23
C ALA A 182 16.43 -22.08 4.36
N ARG A 183 16.78 -23.30 3.93
CA ARG A 183 17.90 -23.54 3.01
C ARG A 183 17.72 -22.87 1.65
N TRP A 184 16.49 -22.90 1.12
CA TRP A 184 16.20 -22.27 -0.15
C TRP A 184 16.25 -20.74 -0.08
N LEU A 185 15.66 -20.14 0.96
CA LEU A 185 15.70 -18.70 1.22
C LEU A 185 17.14 -18.21 1.36
N GLN A 186 17.97 -18.92 2.13
CA GLN A 186 19.39 -18.60 2.24
C GLN A 186 20.09 -18.60 0.87
N LYS A 187 19.83 -19.60 0.02
CA LYS A 187 20.41 -19.67 -1.32
C LYS A 187 19.92 -18.53 -2.21
N GLU A 188 18.64 -18.19 -2.13
CA GLU A 188 18.05 -17.13 -2.95
C GLU A 188 18.58 -15.75 -2.58
N ARG A 189 18.70 -15.45 -1.27
CA ARG A 189 19.38 -14.23 -0.78
C ARG A 189 20.83 -14.12 -1.25
N LEU A 190 21.60 -15.21 -1.14
CA LEU A 190 23.01 -15.23 -1.59
C LEU A 190 23.16 -15.11 -3.11
N GLY A 191 22.14 -15.51 -3.89
CA GLY A 191 22.12 -15.39 -5.34
C GLY A 191 21.67 -14.02 -5.84
N SER A 192 21.09 -13.18 -4.98
CA SER A 192 20.61 -11.85 -5.34
C SER A 192 21.76 -10.84 -5.34
N GLN A 193 22.07 -10.29 -6.52
CA GLN A 193 23.10 -9.24 -6.69
C GLN A 193 22.71 -7.90 -6.03
N ASN A 194 21.44 -7.75 -5.60
CA ASN A 194 20.88 -6.53 -5.00
C ASN A 194 20.56 -6.70 -3.49
N SER A 195 21.25 -7.63 -2.81
CA SER A 195 20.86 -8.16 -1.48
C SER A 195 20.71 -7.16 -0.33
N ASN A 196 21.09 -5.90 -0.49
CA ASN A 196 21.11 -4.91 0.60
C ASN A 196 20.16 -3.72 0.41
N LYS A 197 19.31 -3.70 -0.63
CA LYS A 197 18.37 -2.59 -0.85
C LYS A 197 16.94 -3.09 -1.01
N PHE A 198 16.08 -2.65 -0.11
CA PHE A 198 14.64 -2.82 -0.20
C PHE A 198 14.06 -1.68 -1.02
N VAL A 199 13.04 -1.96 -1.82
CA VAL A 199 12.41 -0.99 -2.73
C VAL A 199 11.05 -0.60 -2.21
N LEU A 200 10.60 0.61 -2.55
CA LEU A 200 9.24 1.04 -2.22
C LEU A 200 8.22 0.15 -2.96
N THR A 201 7.31 -0.42 -2.20
CA THR A 201 6.16 -1.20 -2.69
C THR A 201 4.88 -0.61 -2.12
N HIS A 202 3.83 -0.59 -2.91
CA HIS A 202 2.52 -0.08 -2.53
C HIS A 202 1.69 -1.15 -1.81
N CYS A 203 1.85 -2.42 -2.19
CA CYS A 203 1.20 -3.59 -1.59
C CYS A 203 -0.33 -3.68 -1.72
N ASP A 204 -0.98 -2.68 -2.31
CA ASP A 204 -2.38 -2.72 -2.76
C ASP A 204 -2.59 -2.04 -4.13
N LEU A 205 -1.77 -2.40 -5.13
CA LEU A 205 -1.89 -1.90 -6.49
C LEU A 205 -3.13 -2.46 -7.20
N THR A 206 -4.27 -1.86 -6.89
CA THR A 206 -5.57 -2.18 -7.48
C THR A 206 -6.04 -1.02 -8.37
N PRO A 207 -6.87 -1.28 -9.39
CA PRO A 207 -7.38 -0.26 -10.29
C PRO A 207 -8.21 0.81 -9.57
N ARG A 208 -8.79 0.52 -8.39
CA ARG A 208 -9.44 1.53 -7.53
C ARG A 208 -8.48 2.60 -6.97
N ASN A 209 -7.21 2.24 -6.83
CA ASN A 209 -6.15 3.09 -6.26
C ASN A 209 -5.33 3.83 -7.33
N ILE A 210 -5.69 3.69 -8.62
CA ILE A 210 -5.04 4.37 -9.75
C ILE A 210 -6.03 5.37 -10.32
N ILE A 211 -5.65 6.64 -10.39
CA ILE A 211 -6.47 7.72 -10.94
C ILE A 211 -5.96 8.05 -12.34
N VAL A 212 -6.90 8.15 -13.29
CA VAL A 212 -6.63 8.43 -14.70
C VAL A 212 -7.45 9.62 -15.17
N LYS A 213 -6.83 10.49 -15.96
CA LYS A 213 -7.49 11.58 -16.68
C LYS A 213 -6.95 11.63 -18.10
N ASP A 214 -7.84 11.72 -19.09
CA ASP A 214 -7.48 11.84 -20.51
C ASP A 214 -6.48 10.76 -20.98
N GLY A 215 -6.66 9.52 -20.51
CA GLY A 215 -5.79 8.38 -20.81
C GLY A 215 -4.44 8.39 -20.10
N LYS A 216 -4.19 9.35 -19.20
CA LYS A 216 -2.95 9.47 -18.42
C LYS A 216 -3.17 9.13 -16.96
N ILE A 217 -2.27 8.33 -16.38
CA ILE A 217 -2.17 8.19 -14.93
C ILE A 217 -1.82 9.56 -14.37
N THR A 218 -2.61 10.00 -13.40
CA THR A 218 -2.43 11.28 -12.70
C THR A 218 -2.10 11.08 -11.24
N GLY A 219 -2.40 9.91 -10.67
CA GLY A 219 -1.93 9.55 -9.34
C GLY A 219 -2.24 8.13 -8.91
N ILE A 220 -1.43 7.65 -7.97
CA ILE A 220 -1.58 6.42 -7.21
C ILE A 220 -1.88 6.84 -5.77
N VAL A 221 -3.03 6.41 -5.25
CA VAL A 221 -3.56 6.78 -3.92
C VAL A 221 -3.61 5.57 -2.99
N ASP A 222 -3.92 5.79 -1.72
CA ASP A 222 -4.10 4.75 -0.70
C ASP A 222 -2.81 3.97 -0.36
N TRP A 223 -1.84 4.71 0.19
CA TRP A 223 -0.52 4.19 0.55
C TRP A 223 -0.49 3.53 1.94
N GLU A 224 -1.64 3.17 2.51
CA GLU A 224 -1.73 2.69 3.90
C GLU A 224 -0.96 1.37 4.12
N ARG A 225 -0.87 0.51 3.09
CA ARG A 225 -0.20 -0.81 3.13
C ARG A 225 1.24 -0.78 2.63
N SER A 226 1.68 0.39 2.19
CA SER A 226 2.99 0.54 1.56
C SER A 226 4.14 0.34 2.54
N GLY A 227 5.32 0.09 1.99
CA GLY A 227 6.55 -0.06 2.74
C GLY A 227 7.72 -0.31 1.81
N PHE A 228 8.91 -0.43 2.38
CA PHE A 228 10.08 -0.94 1.69
C PHE A 228 10.18 -2.43 1.90
N PHE A 229 10.32 -3.18 0.80
CA PHE A 229 10.35 -4.63 0.79
C PHE A 229 11.34 -5.17 -0.24
N PRO A 230 11.68 -6.47 -0.21
CA PRO A 230 12.42 -7.10 -1.29
C PRO A 230 11.72 -6.88 -2.64
N ALA A 231 12.49 -6.74 -3.73
CA ALA A 231 11.95 -6.36 -5.04
C ALA A 231 10.87 -7.31 -5.62
N TYR A 232 10.84 -8.56 -5.18
CA TYR A 232 9.80 -9.53 -5.55
C TYR A 232 8.46 -9.29 -4.86
N ALA A 233 8.41 -8.50 -3.78
CA ALA A 233 7.29 -8.46 -2.85
C ALA A 233 6.00 -7.94 -3.49
N GLU A 234 6.07 -6.86 -4.28
CA GLU A 234 4.89 -6.31 -4.97
C GLU A 234 4.20 -7.38 -5.84
N TYR A 235 4.97 -8.10 -6.65
CA TYR A 235 4.45 -9.20 -7.47
C TYR A 235 3.93 -10.35 -6.60
N ALA A 236 4.71 -10.79 -5.62
CA ALA A 236 4.33 -11.92 -4.78
C ALA A 236 3.03 -11.64 -4.00
N PHE A 237 2.87 -10.43 -3.47
CA PHE A 237 1.68 -9.99 -2.73
C PHE A 237 0.48 -9.85 -3.65
N ALA A 238 0.62 -9.16 -4.79
CA ALA A 238 -0.46 -9.04 -5.77
C ALA A 238 -0.97 -10.43 -6.22
N MET A 239 -0.05 -11.39 -6.42
CA MET A 239 -0.40 -12.72 -6.90
C MET A 239 -0.98 -13.67 -5.83
N LYS A 240 -0.74 -13.42 -4.54
CA LYS A 240 -1.12 -14.34 -3.44
C LYS A 240 -2.13 -13.80 -2.45
N PHE A 241 -2.11 -12.50 -2.23
CA PHE A 241 -2.90 -11.77 -1.24
C PHE A 241 -3.86 -10.76 -1.89
N GLY A 242 -3.83 -10.65 -3.21
CA GLY A 242 -4.78 -9.88 -4.00
C GLY A 242 -6.21 -10.41 -4.00
N HIS A 243 -6.73 -10.87 -2.87
CA HIS A 243 -8.12 -11.34 -2.73
C HIS A 243 -9.15 -10.26 -3.06
N ASN A 244 -8.77 -9.00 -2.83
CA ASN A 244 -9.55 -7.81 -3.14
C ASN A 244 -9.17 -7.19 -4.48
N ILE A 245 -8.28 -7.80 -5.26
CA ILE A 245 -8.01 -7.37 -6.63
C ILE A 245 -9.18 -7.83 -7.49
N GLU A 246 -9.75 -6.91 -8.23
CA GLU A 246 -10.76 -7.17 -9.23
C GLU A 246 -10.19 -8.19 -10.22
N LYS A 247 -10.80 -9.39 -10.27
CA LYS A 247 -10.22 -10.56 -10.98
C LYS A 247 -9.84 -10.26 -12.44
N TYR A 248 -10.58 -9.36 -13.09
CA TYR A 248 -10.31 -8.91 -14.47
C TYR A 248 -8.98 -8.17 -14.61
N PHE A 249 -8.47 -7.56 -13.54
CA PHE A 249 -7.25 -6.75 -13.56
C PHE A 249 -5.99 -7.56 -13.25
N ARG A 250 -6.14 -8.76 -12.68
CA ARG A 250 -5.00 -9.64 -12.37
C ARG A 250 -4.07 -9.91 -13.59
N PRO A 251 -4.58 -10.18 -14.81
CA PRO A 251 -3.72 -10.33 -15.99
C PRO A 251 -2.92 -9.07 -16.34
N VAL A 252 -3.47 -7.88 -16.04
CA VAL A 252 -2.77 -6.61 -16.24
C VAL A 252 -1.58 -6.51 -15.29
N LEU A 253 -1.79 -6.84 -14.01
CA LEU A 253 -0.71 -6.87 -13.02
C LEU A 253 0.37 -7.89 -13.36
N GLU A 254 -0.02 -9.08 -13.84
CA GLU A 254 0.93 -10.09 -14.33
C GLU A 254 1.78 -9.58 -15.50
N GLU A 255 1.27 -8.67 -16.30
CA GLU A 255 1.98 -8.09 -17.45
C GLU A 255 2.90 -6.93 -17.05
N VAL A 256 2.50 -6.09 -16.10
CA VAL A 256 3.24 -4.85 -15.74
C VAL A 256 4.23 -5.04 -14.60
N LEU A 257 3.97 -5.97 -13.69
CA LEU A 257 4.86 -6.27 -12.57
C LEU A 257 5.95 -7.24 -13.02
N GLU A 258 7.18 -7.02 -12.55
CA GLU A 258 8.28 -7.95 -12.73
C GLU A 258 7.98 -9.26 -11.98
N PRO A 259 7.92 -10.41 -12.68
CA PRO A 259 7.55 -11.67 -12.07
C PRO A 259 8.66 -12.19 -11.16
N CYS A 260 8.27 -12.72 -9.99
CA CYS A 260 9.18 -13.47 -9.13
C CYS A 260 9.19 -14.97 -9.48
N ASP A 261 10.17 -15.70 -8.93
CA ASP A 261 10.26 -17.15 -9.11
C ASP A 261 9.00 -17.88 -8.61
N LYS A 262 8.59 -18.94 -9.31
CA LYS A 262 7.41 -19.74 -8.94
C LYS A 262 7.53 -20.34 -7.54
N LYS A 263 8.73 -20.70 -7.11
CA LYS A 263 9.03 -21.21 -5.77
C LYS A 263 8.88 -20.12 -4.71
N ARG A 264 9.19 -18.85 -5.03
CA ARG A 264 8.89 -17.71 -4.16
C ARG A 264 7.38 -17.56 -3.95
N LEU A 265 6.59 -17.66 -5.02
CA LEU A 265 5.13 -17.71 -4.91
C LEU A 265 4.62 -18.89 -4.05
N GLN A 266 5.22 -20.06 -4.18
CA GLN A 266 4.88 -21.24 -3.36
C GLN A 266 5.23 -21.04 -1.89
N PHE A 267 6.32 -20.33 -1.58
CA PHE A 267 6.71 -19.96 -0.23
C PHE A 267 5.80 -18.90 0.38
N THR A 268 5.43 -17.86 -0.38
CA THR A 268 4.62 -16.74 0.12
C THR A 268 3.24 -17.18 0.60
N LYS A 269 2.60 -18.13 -0.10
CA LYS A 269 1.22 -18.56 0.23
C LYS A 269 1.04 -19.17 1.63
N PRO A 270 1.86 -20.12 2.11
CA PRO A 270 1.72 -20.71 3.44
C PRO A 270 2.09 -19.78 4.60
N VAL A 271 2.67 -18.60 4.35
CA VAL A 271 2.95 -17.59 5.39
C VAL A 271 1.66 -16.82 5.76
N GLU A 272 0.70 -16.79 4.85
CA GLU A 272 -0.61 -16.17 5.05
C GLU A 272 -1.34 -16.79 6.24
N ASP A 273 -1.78 -15.93 7.16
CA ASP A 273 -2.81 -16.29 8.13
C ASP A 273 -4.16 -15.94 7.51
N ARG A 274 -4.91 -16.98 7.16
CA ARG A 274 -6.22 -16.82 6.52
C ARG A 274 -7.30 -16.39 7.50
N GLY A 275 -7.04 -16.51 8.81
CA GLY A 275 -8.05 -16.58 9.84
C GLY A 275 -8.96 -17.80 9.63
N TRP A 276 -9.22 -18.53 10.71
CA TRP A 276 -9.99 -19.77 10.77
C TRP A 276 -9.25 -21.02 10.27
#